data_AF-A0AAP0BAH0-F1
#
_entry.id   AF-A0AAP0BAH0-F1
#
_cell.length_a   1.000
_cell.length_b   1.000
_cell.length_c   1.000
_cell.angle_alpha   90.00
_cell.angle_beta   90.00
_cell.angle_gamma   90.00
#
_symmetry.space_group_name_H-M   'P 1'
#
loop_
_entity.id
_entity.type
_entity.pdbx_description
1 polymer ?
#
loop_
_entity_poly.entity_id
_entity_poly.type
_entity_poly.pdbx_seq_one_letter_code
_entity_poly.pdbx_strand_id
1 'polypeptide(L)'
;MSLFGLGRNQRTFRPKKSSPSGSKGAQLRKHIDATLGSGNLREAVRLPPGEDANEWLAVNTVDFFNQVNLLYGTLTEFCTTENCPTMTAGPKYEYRWADGVQIKKPIEVSAPKYVEYLMDWIEAQLDDESIFPQKLGTPFPNNFKDVVKTIFKRLFRVYAHIYHSHFQKIVSLKEEAHLNTCFKHFILFTYEFGLIDKKELAPLQELIESIIVPY
;
A
#
# COMPACT_ATOMS: atom_id res chain seq x y z
N MET A 1 18.94 -8.08 -34.55
CA MET A 1 17.56 -7.68 -34.92
C MET A 1 16.75 -7.62 -33.64
N SER A 2 16.33 -6.41 -33.26
CA SER A 2 15.64 -6.13 -32.00
C SER A 2 14.14 -6.29 -32.19
N LEU A 3 13.50 -7.15 -31.40
CA LEU A 3 12.06 -7.37 -31.38
C LEU A 3 11.57 -7.25 -29.94
N PHE A 4 11.38 -6.02 -29.48
CA PHE A 4 10.50 -5.72 -28.35
C PHE A 4 9.63 -4.54 -28.76
N GLY A 5 8.43 -4.87 -29.25
CA GLY A 5 7.37 -3.90 -29.45
C GLY A 5 6.81 -3.51 -28.09
N LEU A 6 7.25 -2.37 -27.54
CA LEU A 6 6.60 -1.72 -26.42
C LEU A 6 5.25 -1.15 -26.88
N GLY A 7 4.18 -1.87 -26.54
CA GLY A 7 2.80 -1.43 -26.71
C GLY A 7 2.19 -0.96 -25.40
N ARG A 8 2.20 0.37 -25.19
CA ARG A 8 1.25 1.20 -24.40
C ARG A 8 0.85 0.70 -22.99
N ASN A 9 1.62 1.14 -21.99
CA ASN A 9 1.13 1.34 -20.63
C ASN A 9 1.52 2.73 -20.08
N GLN A 10 1.28 3.79 -20.86
CA GLN A 10 1.57 5.18 -20.46
C GLN A 10 0.60 5.75 -19.40
N ARG A 11 -0.19 4.91 -18.72
CA ARG A 11 -1.04 5.31 -17.58
C ARG A 11 -0.48 4.89 -16.22
N THR A 12 0.46 3.95 -16.15
CA THR A 12 0.93 3.35 -14.88
C THR A 12 2.21 3.98 -14.33
N PHE A 13 2.88 4.85 -15.08
CA PHE A 13 4.00 5.64 -14.57
C PHE A 13 3.84 7.10 -14.98
N ARG A 14 3.30 7.91 -14.06
CA ARG A 14 3.44 9.36 -14.07
C ARG A 14 4.37 9.74 -12.93
N PRO A 15 5.63 10.16 -13.21
CA PRO A 15 6.39 10.86 -12.19
C PRO A 15 5.70 12.21 -11.96
N LYS A 16 4.87 12.31 -10.93
CA LYS A 16 4.27 13.55 -10.43
C LYS A 16 4.78 13.86 -9.03
N LYS A 17 4.81 15.15 -8.71
CA LYS A 17 5.43 15.84 -7.57
C LYS A 17 4.77 15.52 -6.20
N SER A 18 4.42 14.27 -5.91
CA SER A 18 3.69 13.87 -4.70
C SER A 18 4.56 13.27 -3.60
N SER A 19 5.88 13.13 -3.83
CA SER A 19 6.81 12.97 -2.71
C SER A 19 6.77 14.24 -1.86
N PRO A 20 6.87 14.18 -0.52
CA PRO A 20 7.05 15.37 0.31
C PRO A 20 8.28 16.11 -0.20
N SER A 21 8.03 17.13 -1.02
CA SER A 21 9.03 17.71 -1.91
C SER A 21 9.78 18.80 -1.17
N GLY A 22 10.50 18.37 -0.14
CA GLY A 22 11.54 19.11 0.55
C GLY A 22 12.80 18.26 0.66
N SER A 23 13.95 18.89 0.92
CA SER A 23 15.22 18.18 1.16
C SER A 23 15.10 17.07 2.21
N LYS A 24 14.19 17.26 3.18
CA LYS A 24 13.90 16.32 4.27
C LYS A 24 13.23 15.02 3.81
N GLY A 25 12.17 15.10 2.97
CA GLY A 25 11.52 13.91 2.42
C GLY A 25 12.46 13.06 1.56
N ALA A 26 13.33 13.72 0.78
CA ALA A 26 14.36 13.04 -0.01
C ALA A 26 15.43 12.35 0.86
N GLN A 27 15.78 12.93 2.03
CA GLN A 27 16.69 12.31 2.99
C GLN A 27 16.07 11.07 3.64
N LEU A 28 14.80 11.15 4.05
CA LEU A 28 14.07 10.00 4.60
C LEU A 28 13.98 8.86 3.59
N ARG A 29 13.70 9.17 2.32
CA ARG A 29 13.66 8.15 1.26
C ARG A 29 15.01 7.44 1.09
N LYS A 30 16.12 8.18 1.10
CA LYS A 30 17.47 7.59 1.06
C LYS A 30 17.75 6.68 2.27
N HIS A 31 17.25 7.05 3.45
CA HIS A 31 17.39 6.23 4.65
C HIS A 31 16.62 4.90 4.51
N ILE A 32 15.39 4.95 3.98
CA ILE A 32 14.58 3.75 3.68
C ILE A 32 15.34 2.83 2.73
N ASP A 33 15.82 3.36 1.60
CA ASP A 33 16.51 2.58 0.57
C ASP A 33 17.78 1.90 1.12
N ALA A 34 18.56 2.60 1.97
CA ALA A 34 19.77 2.06 2.59
C ALA A 34 19.47 0.94 3.60
N THR A 35 18.44 1.12 4.44
CA THR A 35 18.15 0.18 5.53
C THR A 35 17.40 -1.07 5.03
N LEU A 36 16.56 -0.93 4.00
CA LEU A 36 15.92 -2.09 3.34
C LEU A 36 16.95 -3.05 2.70
N GLY A 37 18.05 -2.52 2.16
CA GLY A 37 19.15 -3.33 1.62
C GLY A 37 19.97 -4.09 2.66
N SER A 38 19.87 -3.73 3.95
CA SER A 38 20.63 -4.35 5.05
C SER A 38 20.05 -5.68 5.56
N GLY A 39 18.84 -6.04 5.13
CA GLY A 39 18.15 -7.27 5.52
C GLY A 39 17.42 -7.23 6.86
N ASN A 40 17.64 -6.20 7.70
CA ASN A 40 16.92 -6.04 8.98
C ASN A 40 15.72 -5.09 8.85
N LEU A 41 14.61 -5.62 8.31
CA LEU A 41 13.37 -4.86 8.11
C LEU A 41 12.76 -4.30 9.40
N ARG A 42 13.07 -4.86 10.58
CA ARG A 42 12.53 -4.37 11.85
C ARG A 42 13.16 -3.05 12.27
N GLU A 43 14.47 -2.90 12.06
CA GLU A 43 15.14 -1.61 12.29
C GLU A 43 14.77 -0.60 11.21
N ALA A 44 14.57 -1.06 9.97
CA ALA A 44 14.21 -0.20 8.83
C ALA A 44 12.89 0.57 9.00
N VAL A 45 11.94 0.05 9.78
CA VAL A 45 10.63 0.69 9.97
C VAL A 45 10.61 1.70 11.12
N ARG A 46 11.61 1.69 12.01
CA ARG A 46 11.64 2.59 13.17
C ARG A 46 11.73 4.04 12.75
N LEU A 47 11.07 4.91 13.52
CA LEU A 47 11.23 6.36 13.35
C LEU A 47 12.71 6.73 13.60
N PRO A 48 13.41 7.36 12.64
CA PRO A 48 14.78 7.77 12.87
C PRO A 48 14.88 8.82 14.00
N PRO A 49 15.95 8.80 14.82
CA PRO A 49 16.10 9.74 15.93
C PRO A 49 16.06 11.20 15.47
N GLY A 50 15.20 12.01 16.10
CA GLY A 50 15.04 13.43 15.79
C GLY A 50 14.12 13.75 14.61
N GLU A 51 13.54 12.74 13.96
CA GLU A 51 12.59 12.93 12.87
C GLU A 51 11.15 13.13 13.36
N ASP A 52 10.35 13.80 12.52
CA ASP A 52 8.93 13.99 12.79
C ASP A 52 8.13 12.74 12.40
N ALA A 53 7.23 12.31 13.28
CA ALA A 53 6.45 11.09 13.07
C ALA A 53 5.49 11.21 11.87
N ASN A 54 4.90 12.39 11.62
CA ASN A 54 3.96 12.56 10.51
C ASN A 54 4.72 12.61 9.18
N GLU A 55 5.89 13.24 9.12
CA GLU A 55 6.78 13.17 7.96
C GLU A 55 7.17 11.71 7.63
N TRP A 56 7.55 10.95 8.65
CA TRP A 56 7.92 9.55 8.48
C TRP A 56 6.74 8.69 7.98
N LEU A 57 5.55 8.90 8.55
CA LEU A 57 4.32 8.27 8.08
C LEU A 57 3.99 8.69 6.64
N ALA A 58 4.16 9.97 6.28
CA ALA A 58 3.84 10.49 4.96
C ALA A 58 4.71 9.84 3.87
N VAL A 59 6.04 9.85 4.05
CA VAL A 59 6.99 9.23 3.11
C VAL A 59 6.67 7.76 2.91
N ASN A 60 6.50 7.01 4.01
CA ASN A 60 6.23 5.58 3.93
C ASN A 60 4.84 5.27 3.34
N THR A 61 3.83 6.11 3.57
CA THR A 61 2.49 5.93 2.97
C THR A 61 2.57 5.97 1.45
N VAL A 62 3.30 6.94 0.88
CA VAL A 62 3.53 7.05 -0.56
C VAL A 62 4.29 5.82 -1.08
N ASP A 63 5.29 5.36 -0.34
CA ASP A 63 6.11 4.21 -0.74
C ASP A 63 5.29 2.91 -0.77
N PHE A 64 4.49 2.64 0.26
CA PHE A 64 3.62 1.46 0.28
C PHE A 64 2.51 1.53 -0.76
N PHE A 65 1.92 2.70 -0.98
CA PHE A 65 0.95 2.88 -2.07
C PHE A 65 1.56 2.49 -3.42
N ASN A 66 2.75 3.01 -3.73
CA ASN A 66 3.44 2.70 -4.98
C ASN A 66 3.81 1.21 -5.09
N GLN A 67 4.25 0.58 -4.00
CA GLN A 67 4.57 -0.86 -3.98
C GLN A 67 3.34 -1.72 -4.24
N VAL A 68 2.22 -1.44 -3.57
CA VAL A 68 0.96 -2.17 -3.80
C VAL A 68 0.43 -1.94 -5.21
N ASN A 69 0.52 -0.72 -5.72
CA ASN A 69 0.11 -0.39 -7.09
C ASN A 69 0.94 -1.16 -8.13
N LEU A 70 2.26 -1.23 -7.95
CA LEU A 70 3.15 -2.00 -8.81
C LEU A 70 2.84 -3.50 -8.75
N LEU A 71 2.71 -4.06 -7.54
CA LEU A 71 2.37 -5.48 -7.32
C LEU A 71 1.02 -5.84 -7.94
N TYR A 72 0.00 -5.01 -7.75
CA TYR A 72 -1.31 -5.27 -8.35
C TYR A 72 -1.28 -5.09 -9.87
N GLY A 73 -0.43 -4.19 -10.38
CA GLY A 73 -0.21 -3.98 -11.82
C GLY A 73 0.12 -5.26 -12.58
N THR A 74 0.89 -6.17 -11.98
CA THR A 74 1.26 -7.46 -12.58
C THR A 74 0.10 -8.46 -12.64
N LEU A 75 -0.99 -8.18 -11.91
CA LEU A 75 -2.16 -9.04 -11.80
C LEU A 75 -3.39 -8.53 -12.58
N THR A 76 -3.32 -7.35 -13.18
CA THR A 76 -4.48 -6.68 -13.81
C THR A 76 -5.14 -7.50 -14.93
N GLU A 77 -4.39 -8.32 -15.65
CA GLU A 77 -4.92 -9.22 -16.69
C GLU A 77 -5.57 -10.50 -16.13
N PHE A 78 -5.28 -10.85 -14.86
CA PHE A 78 -5.79 -12.07 -14.21
C PHE A 78 -6.95 -11.77 -13.25
N CYS A 79 -6.95 -10.59 -12.61
CA CYS A 79 -8.02 -10.13 -11.73
C CYS A 79 -9.11 -9.43 -12.55
N THR A 80 -10.04 -10.22 -13.11
CA THR A 80 -11.13 -9.72 -13.95
C THR A 80 -12.48 -9.74 -13.22
N THR A 81 -13.50 -9.10 -13.80
CA THR A 81 -14.88 -9.14 -13.29
C THR A 81 -15.45 -10.55 -13.24
N GLU A 82 -15.00 -11.44 -14.12
CA GLU A 82 -15.45 -12.83 -14.21
C GLU A 82 -14.75 -13.70 -13.16
N ASN A 83 -13.44 -13.52 -12.99
CA ASN A 83 -12.65 -14.29 -12.03
C ASN A 83 -12.88 -13.83 -10.58
N CYS A 84 -13.12 -12.53 -10.40
CA CYS A 84 -13.26 -11.89 -9.09
C CYS A 84 -14.47 -10.94 -9.07
N PRO A 85 -15.70 -11.48 -9.18
CA PRO A 85 -16.93 -10.68 -9.26
C PRO A 85 -17.23 -9.89 -7.97
N THR A 86 -16.56 -10.23 -6.88
CA THR A 86 -16.65 -9.55 -5.59
C THR A 86 -15.26 -9.39 -4.99
N MET A 87 -14.98 -8.24 -4.37
CA MET A 87 -13.75 -8.02 -3.62
C MET A 87 -13.76 -8.83 -2.32
N THR A 88 -12.96 -9.89 -2.25
CA THR A 88 -12.91 -10.82 -1.11
C THR A 88 -11.48 -11.15 -0.69
N ALA A 89 -11.33 -11.61 0.55
CA ALA A 89 -10.11 -12.24 1.05
C ALA A 89 -10.47 -13.63 1.58
N GLY A 90 -10.48 -14.61 0.67
CA GLY A 90 -10.98 -15.95 0.95
C GLY A 90 -12.50 -15.98 1.16
N PRO A 91 -13.07 -17.13 1.55
CA PRO A 91 -14.52 -17.33 1.59
C PRO A 91 -15.23 -16.61 2.75
N LYS A 92 -14.47 -16.10 3.75
CA LYS A 92 -15.03 -15.54 4.99
C LYS A 92 -15.14 -14.02 5.01
N TYR A 93 -14.42 -13.33 4.13
CA TYR A 93 -14.26 -11.87 4.21
C TYR A 93 -14.58 -11.23 2.87
N GLU A 94 -15.60 -10.37 2.88
CA GLU A 94 -16.02 -9.54 1.74
C GLU A 94 -15.75 -8.06 2.06
N TYR A 95 -15.21 -7.32 1.09
CA TYR A 95 -14.96 -5.89 1.21
C TYR A 95 -15.88 -5.10 0.28
N ARG A 96 -16.68 -4.23 0.88
CA ARG A 96 -17.55 -3.29 0.17
C ARG A 96 -16.92 -1.91 0.08
N TRP A 97 -17.21 -1.20 -1.00
CA TRP A 97 -16.63 0.12 -1.25
C TRP A 97 -17.54 1.25 -0.77
N ALA A 98 -16.96 2.21 -0.05
CA ALA A 98 -17.54 3.51 0.24
C ALA A 98 -16.40 4.51 0.48
N ASP A 99 -16.49 5.71 -0.09
CA ASP A 99 -15.52 6.78 0.12
C ASP A 99 -16.01 7.83 1.14
N GLY A 100 -17.28 7.75 1.56
CA GLY A 100 -17.90 8.70 2.50
C GLY A 100 -18.26 10.05 1.88
N VAL A 101 -17.89 10.28 0.61
CA VAL A 101 -18.10 11.54 -0.12
C VAL A 101 -19.09 11.32 -1.25
N GLN A 102 -18.69 10.62 -2.31
CA GLN A 102 -19.55 10.31 -3.46
C GLN A 102 -20.40 9.07 -3.18
N ILE A 103 -19.80 8.05 -2.58
CA ILE A 103 -20.43 6.77 -2.23
C ILE A 103 -20.48 6.68 -0.71
N LYS A 104 -21.60 7.15 -0.15
CA LYS A 104 -21.82 7.19 1.31
C LYS A 104 -22.22 5.85 1.91
N LYS A 105 -22.89 5.00 1.13
CA LYS A 105 -23.31 3.66 1.56
C LYS A 105 -22.41 2.60 0.91
N PRO A 106 -21.92 1.61 1.67
CA PRO A 106 -21.09 0.54 1.11
C PRO A 106 -21.80 -0.20 -0.03
N ILE A 107 -21.17 -0.24 -1.21
CA ILE A 107 -21.65 -0.96 -2.38
C ILE A 107 -20.79 -2.19 -2.65
N GLU A 108 -21.42 -3.22 -3.22
CA GLU A 108 -20.73 -4.38 -3.76
C GLU A 108 -20.15 -4.04 -5.13
N VAL A 109 -18.90 -4.42 -5.33
CA VAL A 109 -18.18 -4.26 -6.59
C VAL A 109 -17.22 -5.42 -6.78
N SER A 110 -16.84 -5.68 -8.03
CA SER A 110 -15.78 -6.65 -8.35
C SER A 110 -14.45 -6.25 -7.74
N ALA A 111 -13.55 -7.22 -7.54
CA ALA A 111 -12.22 -6.95 -7.02
C ALA A 111 -11.43 -5.92 -7.87
N PRO A 112 -11.35 -6.03 -9.21
CA PRO A 112 -10.65 -5.01 -9.99
C PRO A 112 -11.29 -3.62 -9.88
N LYS A 113 -12.62 -3.55 -9.78
CA LYS A 113 -13.31 -2.26 -9.62
C LYS A 113 -13.08 -1.66 -8.24
N TYR A 114 -13.04 -2.50 -7.20
CA TYR A 114 -12.67 -2.06 -5.85
C TYR A 114 -11.27 -1.48 -5.83
N VAL A 115 -10.30 -2.18 -6.43
CA VAL A 115 -8.90 -1.73 -6.45
C VAL A 115 -8.74 -0.43 -7.25
N GLU A 116 -9.43 -0.29 -8.40
CA GLU A 116 -9.48 0.97 -9.15
C GLU A 116 -9.95 2.13 -8.27
N TYR A 117 -11.12 2.00 -7.63
CA TYR A 117 -11.63 3.04 -6.73
C TYR A 117 -10.70 3.32 -5.55
N LEU A 118 -10.04 2.29 -5.03
CA LEU A 118 -9.09 2.45 -3.95
C LEU A 118 -7.87 3.27 -4.38
N MET A 119 -7.26 2.94 -5.52
CA MET A 119 -6.06 3.64 -5.98
C MET A 119 -6.37 5.10 -6.29
N ASP A 120 -7.46 5.36 -7.02
CA ASP A 120 -7.91 6.74 -7.30
C ASP A 120 -8.19 7.53 -6.01
N TRP A 121 -8.80 6.89 -5.02
CA TRP A 121 -9.08 7.54 -3.73
C TRP A 121 -7.80 7.85 -2.96
N ILE A 122 -6.83 6.93 -2.89
CA ILE A 122 -5.55 7.19 -2.21
C ILE A 122 -4.78 8.29 -2.93
N GLU A 123 -4.69 8.26 -4.26
CA GLU A 123 -4.04 9.33 -5.04
C GLU A 123 -4.64 10.70 -4.73
N ALA A 124 -5.97 10.80 -4.68
CA ALA A 124 -6.64 12.04 -4.30
C ALA A 124 -6.31 12.50 -2.88
N GLN A 125 -6.06 11.59 -1.92
CA GLN A 125 -5.60 11.98 -0.59
C GLN A 125 -4.15 12.47 -0.61
N LEU A 126 -3.27 11.78 -1.33
CA LEU A 126 -1.84 12.11 -1.42
C LEU A 126 -1.58 13.43 -2.17
N ASP A 127 -2.44 13.77 -3.13
CA ASP A 127 -2.37 15.01 -3.90
C ASP A 127 -3.00 16.22 -3.16
N ASP A 128 -3.72 16.00 -2.05
CA ASP A 128 -4.33 17.06 -1.25
C ASP A 128 -3.30 17.69 -0.29
N GLU A 129 -2.80 18.89 -0.62
CA GLU A 129 -1.84 19.64 0.21
C GLU A 129 -2.35 19.96 1.63
N SER A 130 -3.66 19.88 1.89
CA SER A 130 -4.22 20.05 3.24
C SER A 130 -4.07 18.79 4.10
N ILE A 131 -3.88 17.63 3.47
CA ILE A 131 -3.66 16.34 4.13
C ILE A 131 -2.17 15.98 4.11
N PHE A 132 -1.52 16.08 2.95
CA PHE A 132 -0.10 15.81 2.72
C PHE A 132 0.62 17.10 2.29
N PRO A 133 1.08 17.93 3.24
CA PRO A 133 1.76 19.18 2.93
C PRO A 133 3.04 18.96 2.12
N GLN A 134 3.20 19.70 1.02
CA GLN A 134 4.39 19.61 0.15
C GLN A 134 5.46 20.66 0.47
N LYS A 135 5.10 21.67 1.27
CA LYS A 135 5.98 22.80 1.62
C LYS A 135 6.58 22.57 3.02
N LEU A 136 7.90 22.75 3.11
CA LEU A 136 8.62 22.67 4.38
C LEU A 136 8.05 23.67 5.39
N GLY A 137 7.77 23.18 6.60
CA GLY A 137 7.24 23.99 7.70
C GLY A 137 5.71 24.13 7.72
N THR A 138 5.00 23.61 6.72
CA THR A 138 3.54 23.50 6.80
C THR A 138 3.16 22.32 7.71
N PRO A 139 2.36 22.53 8.78
CA PRO A 139 2.00 21.46 9.69
C PRO A 139 1.01 20.49 9.04
N PHE A 140 1.12 19.21 9.39
CA PHE A 140 0.11 18.20 9.08
C PHE A 140 -1.20 18.48 9.84
N PRO A 141 -2.35 18.07 9.30
CA PRO A 141 -3.62 18.24 10.00
C PRO A 141 -3.70 17.36 11.27
N ASN A 142 -4.49 17.78 12.25
CA ASN A 142 -4.61 17.08 13.54
C ASN A 142 -5.08 15.62 13.42
N ASN A 143 -5.85 15.30 12.37
CA ASN A 143 -6.35 13.96 12.07
C ASN A 143 -5.47 13.18 11.08
N PHE A 144 -4.26 13.65 10.77
CA PHE A 144 -3.39 13.03 9.75
C PHE A 144 -3.18 11.53 9.98
N LYS A 145 -2.89 11.13 11.23
CA LYS A 145 -2.69 9.71 11.57
C LYS A 145 -3.93 8.86 11.31
N ASP A 146 -5.13 9.41 11.46
CA ASP A 146 -6.39 8.69 11.19
C ASP A 146 -6.63 8.51 9.68
N VAL A 147 -6.22 9.49 8.87
CA VAL A 147 -6.19 9.37 7.41
C VAL A 147 -5.21 8.27 6.99
N VAL A 148 -3.99 8.29 7.52
CA VAL A 148 -2.96 7.26 7.27
C VAL A 148 -3.47 5.87 7.67
N LYS A 149 -4.06 5.72 8.87
CA LYS A 149 -4.71 4.46 9.30
C LYS A 149 -5.73 3.96 8.28
N THR A 150 -6.54 4.86 7.74
CA THR A 150 -7.56 4.51 6.74
C THR A 150 -6.94 4.03 5.43
N ILE A 151 -5.89 4.70 4.96
CA ILE A 151 -5.12 4.31 3.77
C ILE A 151 -4.53 2.90 3.97
N PHE A 152 -3.79 2.68 5.07
CA PHE A 152 -3.15 1.38 5.35
C PHE A 152 -4.18 0.25 5.50
N LYS A 153 -5.29 0.48 6.20
CA LYS A 153 -6.37 -0.52 6.31
C LYS A 153 -6.90 -0.92 4.93
N ARG A 154 -7.03 0.02 4.00
CA ARG A 154 -7.54 -0.28 2.65
C ARG A 154 -6.47 -0.94 1.77
N LEU A 155 -5.20 -0.52 1.85
CA LEU A 155 -4.08 -1.18 1.17
C LEU A 155 -3.92 -2.65 1.61
N PHE A 156 -4.11 -2.94 2.90
CA PHE A 156 -4.10 -4.31 3.41
C PHE A 156 -5.11 -5.22 2.70
N ARG A 157 -6.28 -4.71 2.32
CA ARG A 157 -7.31 -5.48 1.60
C ARG A 157 -6.82 -5.95 0.24
N VAL A 158 -5.95 -5.18 -0.42
CA VAL A 158 -5.32 -5.57 -1.68
C VAL A 158 -4.35 -6.73 -1.46
N TYR A 159 -3.49 -6.65 -0.44
CA TYR A 159 -2.63 -7.78 -0.06
C TYR A 159 -3.45 -9.03 0.26
N ALA A 160 -4.48 -8.90 1.10
CA ALA A 160 -5.36 -10.01 1.48
C ALA A 160 -6.00 -10.66 0.24
N HIS A 161 -6.49 -9.85 -0.70
CA HIS A 161 -7.04 -10.36 -1.95
C HIS A 161 -5.98 -11.07 -2.80
N ILE A 162 -4.77 -10.51 -2.95
CA ILE A 162 -3.69 -11.13 -3.72
C ILE A 162 -3.31 -12.50 -3.15
N TYR A 163 -3.10 -12.60 -1.84
CA TYR A 163 -2.71 -13.86 -1.19
C TYR A 163 -3.79 -14.94 -1.31
N HIS A 164 -5.08 -14.58 -1.21
CA HIS A 164 -6.17 -15.55 -1.29
C HIS A 164 -6.54 -15.95 -2.72
N SER A 165 -6.57 -14.98 -3.65
CA SER A 165 -7.15 -15.18 -4.98
C SER A 165 -6.11 -15.34 -6.09
N HIS A 166 -4.90 -14.80 -5.91
CA HIS A 166 -3.92 -14.68 -7.00
C HIS A 166 -2.52 -15.19 -6.64
N PHE A 167 -2.31 -15.79 -5.47
CA PHE A 167 -0.98 -16.27 -5.06
C PHE A 167 -0.37 -17.27 -6.04
N GLN A 168 -1.17 -18.19 -6.60
CA GLN A 168 -0.68 -19.13 -7.62
C GLN A 168 -0.20 -18.42 -8.89
N LYS A 169 -0.82 -17.27 -9.24
CA LYS A 169 -0.33 -16.45 -10.35
C LYS A 169 0.94 -15.71 -10.02
N ILE A 170 1.06 -15.14 -8.82
CA ILE A 170 2.31 -14.57 -8.33
C ILE A 170 3.47 -15.57 -8.41
N VAL A 171 3.25 -16.82 -7.98
CA VAL A 171 4.25 -17.90 -8.09
C VAL A 171 4.59 -18.20 -9.56
N SER A 172 3.58 -18.24 -10.45
CA SER A 172 3.83 -18.47 -11.88
C SER A 172 4.64 -17.34 -12.55
N LEU A 173 4.53 -16.12 -12.03
CA LEU A 173 5.29 -14.95 -12.46
C LEU A 173 6.67 -14.85 -11.79
N LYS A 174 6.97 -15.72 -10.81
CA LYS A 174 8.19 -15.71 -9.98
C LYS A 174 8.34 -14.43 -9.14
N GLU A 175 7.22 -13.88 -8.68
CA GLU A 175 7.15 -12.63 -7.90
C GLU A 175 6.89 -12.86 -6.41
N GLU A 176 6.81 -14.11 -5.95
CA GLU A 176 6.44 -14.46 -4.57
C GLU A 176 7.41 -13.90 -3.53
N ALA A 177 8.72 -13.88 -3.84
CA ALA A 177 9.72 -13.28 -2.96
C ALA A 177 9.52 -11.78 -2.80
N HIS A 178 9.11 -11.09 -3.88
CA HIS A 178 8.85 -9.66 -3.87
C HIS A 178 7.57 -9.35 -3.08
N LEU A 179 6.47 -10.07 -3.35
CA LEU A 179 5.22 -9.97 -2.60
C LEU A 179 5.47 -10.16 -1.09
N ASN A 180 6.17 -11.23 -0.71
CA ASN A 180 6.43 -11.56 0.69
C ASN A 180 7.30 -10.50 1.37
N THR A 181 8.31 -9.96 0.68
CA THR A 181 9.19 -8.91 1.24
C THR A 181 8.43 -7.61 1.44
N CYS A 182 7.67 -7.16 0.44
CA CYS A 182 6.82 -5.96 0.54
C CYS A 182 5.76 -6.11 1.64
N PHE A 183 5.10 -7.27 1.71
CA PHE A 183 4.11 -7.54 2.75
C PHE A 183 4.73 -7.59 4.15
N LYS A 184 5.90 -8.21 4.31
CA LYS A 184 6.65 -8.22 5.58
C LYS A 184 6.99 -6.80 6.03
N HIS A 185 7.50 -5.97 5.12
CA HIS A 185 7.80 -4.57 5.40
C HIS A 185 6.53 -3.80 5.81
N PHE A 186 5.44 -3.97 5.07
CA PHE A 186 4.14 -3.36 5.35
C PHE A 186 3.62 -3.75 6.75
N ILE A 187 3.65 -5.04 7.09
CA ILE A 187 3.17 -5.52 8.38
C ILE A 187 4.03 -4.98 9.53
N LEU A 188 5.35 -5.03 9.42
CA LEU A 188 6.23 -4.49 10.46
C LEU A 188 5.99 -2.99 10.69
N PHE A 189 5.82 -2.22 9.62
CA PHE A 189 5.50 -0.79 9.71
C PHE A 189 4.12 -0.54 10.35
N THR A 190 3.09 -1.31 9.97
CA THR A 190 1.76 -1.17 10.58
C THR A 190 1.75 -1.50 12.07
N TYR A 191 2.57 -2.47 12.50
CA TYR A 191 2.72 -2.83 13.91
C TYR A 191 3.47 -1.75 14.70
N GLU A 192 4.58 -1.24 14.16
CA GLU A 192 5.39 -0.19 14.81
C GLU A 192 4.57 1.06 15.15
N PHE A 193 3.71 1.51 14.22
CA PHE A 193 2.94 2.75 14.41
C PHE A 193 1.47 2.54 14.82
N GLY A 194 1.05 1.28 14.97
CA GLY A 194 -0.34 0.91 15.32
C GLY A 194 -1.36 1.38 14.30
N LEU A 195 -1.13 1.07 13.01
CA LEU A 195 -1.90 1.60 11.89
C LEU A 195 -3.16 0.80 11.54
N ILE A 196 -3.21 -0.48 11.92
CA ILE A 196 -4.32 -1.37 11.60
C ILE A 196 -4.72 -2.15 12.86
N ASP A 197 -6.01 -2.19 13.17
CA ASP A 197 -6.54 -2.99 14.27
C ASP A 197 -6.37 -4.49 13.97
N LYS A 198 -6.02 -5.29 14.98
CA LYS A 198 -5.82 -6.75 14.84
C LYS A 198 -7.00 -7.48 14.19
N LYS A 199 -8.24 -7.03 14.46
CA LYS A 199 -9.46 -7.61 13.87
C LYS A 199 -9.51 -7.48 12.35
N GLU A 200 -8.95 -6.41 11.79
CA GLU A 200 -8.92 -6.17 10.34
C GLU A 200 -7.86 -7.03 9.65
N LEU A 201 -6.83 -7.46 10.40
CA LEU A 201 -5.73 -8.32 9.94
C LEU A 201 -6.10 -9.81 9.90
N ALA A 202 -7.25 -10.19 10.45
CA ALA A 202 -7.73 -11.57 10.55
C ALA A 202 -7.64 -12.41 9.26
N PRO A 203 -7.86 -11.85 8.04
CA PRO A 203 -7.77 -12.63 6.80
C PRO A 203 -6.39 -13.23 6.49
N LEU A 204 -5.31 -12.65 7.05
CA LEU A 204 -3.94 -13.11 6.87
C LEU A 204 -3.23 -13.38 8.21
N GLN A 205 -3.98 -13.65 9.27
CA GLN A 205 -3.45 -13.73 10.63
C GLN A 205 -2.30 -14.73 10.77
N GLU A 206 -2.44 -15.95 10.24
CA GLU A 206 -1.41 -17.00 10.32
C GLU A 206 -0.09 -16.55 9.66
N LEU A 207 -0.16 -15.90 8.50
CA LEU A 207 1.01 -15.35 7.81
C LEU A 207 1.64 -14.21 8.61
N ILE A 208 0.81 -13.34 9.18
CA ILE A 208 1.26 -12.19 9.98
C ILE A 208 1.95 -12.65 11.26
N GLU A 209 1.43 -13.67 11.94
CA GLU A 209 2.03 -14.25 13.14
C GLU A 209 3.47 -14.73 12.88
N SER A 210 3.71 -15.36 11.72
CA SER A 210 5.05 -15.77 11.30
C SER A 210 6.03 -14.61 11.06
N ILE A 211 5.51 -13.41 10.80
CA ILE A 211 6.31 -12.19 10.56
C ILE A 211 6.64 -11.49 11.87
N ILE A 212 5.66 -11.37 12.77
CA ILE A 212 5.76 -10.57 13.99
C ILE A 212 6.45 -11.30 15.14
N VAL A 213 6.33 -12.62 15.22
CA VAL A 213 7.04 -13.42 16.23
C VAL A 213 8.50 -13.57 15.81
N PRO A 214 9.47 -13.04 16.60
CA PRO A 214 10.87 -13.36 16.38
C PRO A 214 11.09 -14.83 16.76
N TYR A 215 11.68 -15.61 15.87
CA TYR A 215 12.38 -16.84 16.27
C TYR A 215 13.59 -16.48 17.13
#